data_AF-A0A7S0RR21-F1
#
_entry.id   AF-A0A7S0RR21-F1
#
_cell.length_a   1.000
_cell.length_b   1.000
_cell.length_c   1.000
_cell.angle_alpha   90.00
_cell.angle_beta   90.00
_cell.angle_gamma   90.00
#
_symmetry.space_group_name_H-M   'P 1'
#
loop_
_entity.id
_entity.type
_entity.pdbx_description
1 polymer ?
#
loop_
_entity_poly.entity_id
_entity_poly.type
_entity_poly.pdbx_seq_one_letter_code
_entity_poly.pdbx_strand_id
1 'polypeptide(L)'
;VLATICGRTPELSKSDLEAVLFADSAPAGGRTLDQYISECSHGVATFNRSTSLVVEAVEIGCDGWSPNFGNWSANTCTYTDYFGWAEAVSDQLVAQGIDLSPYQHRAIIMPPRTYDWIGPQCTDWGLGTVGPAYVGAAEGVHARPSLVGSTSSKTITNVDGDQGALQEVVDWSGGQFA
;
A
#
# COMPACT_ATOMS: atom_id res chain seq x y z
N VAL A 1 -3.71 -3.96 -2.85
CA VAL A 1 -3.33 -5.23 -3.49
C VAL A 1 -2.79 -6.16 -2.42
N LEU A 2 -3.20 -7.41 -2.39
CA LEU A 2 -2.60 -8.44 -1.53
C LEU A 2 -1.42 -9.05 -2.31
N ALA A 3 -0.22 -9.05 -1.76
CA ALA A 3 0.96 -9.59 -2.45
C ALA A 3 1.45 -10.87 -1.77
N THR A 4 1.43 -11.97 -2.52
CA THR A 4 2.15 -13.18 -2.17
C THR A 4 3.57 -13.05 -2.70
N ILE A 5 4.56 -13.10 -1.81
CA ILE A 5 5.97 -12.91 -2.17
C ILE A 5 6.76 -14.11 -1.73
N CYS A 6 7.46 -14.75 -2.66
CA CYS A 6 8.28 -15.93 -2.38
C CYS A 6 7.46 -17.04 -1.68
N GLY A 7 6.23 -17.28 -2.16
CA GLY A 7 5.29 -18.26 -1.60
C GLY A 7 4.69 -17.92 -0.24
N ARG A 8 4.95 -16.72 0.30
CA ARG A 8 4.37 -16.23 1.56
C ARG A 8 3.16 -15.36 1.23
N THR A 9 2.00 -15.69 1.77
CA THR A 9 0.73 -15.00 1.48
C THR A 9 0.32 -14.11 2.67
N PRO A 10 -0.35 -12.97 2.45
CA PRO A 10 -0.99 -12.22 3.52
C PRO A 10 -2.00 -13.06 4.30
N GLU A 11 -2.10 -12.85 5.62
CA GLU A 11 -3.09 -13.53 6.47
C GLU A 11 -4.51 -13.05 6.19
N LEU A 12 -4.67 -11.80 5.76
CA LEU A 12 -5.98 -11.24 5.41
C LEU A 12 -6.43 -11.72 4.02
N SER A 13 -7.69 -12.16 3.93
CA SER A 13 -8.34 -12.35 2.64
C SER A 13 -8.76 -11.00 2.02
N LYS A 14 -9.08 -11.02 0.72
CA LYS A 14 -9.69 -9.86 0.04
C LYS A 14 -10.96 -9.40 0.76
N SER A 15 -11.85 -10.32 1.14
CA SER A 15 -13.10 -9.97 1.81
C SER A 15 -12.88 -9.34 3.17
N ASP A 16 -11.90 -9.81 3.94
CA ASP A 16 -11.57 -9.22 5.25
C ASP A 16 -11.04 -7.81 5.06
N LEU A 17 -10.16 -7.62 4.06
CA LEU A 17 -9.62 -6.31 3.74
C LEU A 17 -10.70 -5.34 3.27
N GLU A 18 -11.62 -5.77 2.40
CA GLU A 18 -12.76 -4.96 1.98
C GLU A 18 -13.70 -4.63 3.14
N ALA A 19 -13.93 -5.56 4.07
CA ALA A 19 -14.78 -5.33 5.24
C ALA A 19 -14.19 -4.24 6.15
N VAL A 20 -12.86 -4.23 6.33
CA VAL A 20 -12.17 -3.20 7.11
C VAL A 20 -12.13 -1.85 6.37
N LEU A 21 -11.74 -1.88 5.10
CA LEU A 21 -11.51 -0.67 4.30
C LEU A 21 -12.80 0.07 3.93
N PHE A 22 -13.88 -0.68 3.71
CA PHE A 22 -15.18 -0.16 3.25
C PHE A 22 -16.29 -0.39 4.27
N ALA A 23 -15.95 -0.36 5.57
CA ALA A 23 -16.94 -0.45 6.64
C ALA A 23 -17.94 0.71 6.55
N ASP A 24 -19.24 0.40 6.58
CA ASP A 24 -20.32 1.41 6.54
C ASP A 24 -20.40 2.23 7.83
N SER A 25 -19.83 1.71 8.93
CA SER A 25 -19.83 2.37 10.23
C SER A 25 -18.49 2.16 10.94
N ALA A 26 -18.03 3.20 11.63
CA ALA A 26 -16.85 3.12 12.47
C ALA A 26 -17.17 2.40 13.80
N PRO A 27 -16.16 1.81 14.47
CA PRO A 27 -16.27 1.42 15.87
C PRO A 27 -16.70 2.61 16.75
N ALA A 28 -17.29 2.34 17.92
CA ALA A 28 -17.81 3.39 18.79
C ALA A 28 -16.77 4.50 19.07
N GLY A 29 -17.08 5.73 18.66
CA GLY A 29 -16.20 6.90 18.82
C GLY A 29 -15.12 7.07 17.74
N GLY A 30 -15.07 6.20 16.73
CA GLY A 30 -14.15 6.31 15.59
C GLY A 30 -14.75 6.97 14.34
N ARG A 31 -13.95 7.01 13.27
CA ARG A 31 -14.37 7.39 11.91
C ARG A 31 -14.07 6.24 10.94
N THR A 32 -14.87 6.09 9.89
CA THR A 32 -14.52 5.18 8.80
C THR A 32 -13.35 5.76 8.00
N LEU A 33 -12.68 4.93 7.20
CA LEU A 33 -11.59 5.41 6.35
C LEU A 33 -12.08 6.45 5.33
N ASP A 34 -13.27 6.25 4.76
CA ASP A 34 -13.91 7.23 3.86
C ASP A 34 -14.16 8.56 4.56
N GLN A 35 -14.73 8.55 5.77
CA GLN A 35 -14.96 9.76 6.55
C GLN A 35 -13.66 10.49 6.85
N TYR A 36 -12.61 9.75 7.23
CA TYR A 36 -11.30 10.33 7.48
C TYR A 36 -10.72 10.98 6.22
N ILE A 37 -10.69 10.26 5.08
CA ILE A 37 -10.14 10.76 3.82
C ILE A 37 -10.95 11.96 3.31
N SER A 38 -12.27 11.88 3.36
CA SER A 38 -13.16 12.97 2.95
C SER A 38 -12.96 14.21 3.83
N GLU A 39 -12.87 14.06 5.14
CA GLU A 39 -12.65 15.19 6.06
C GLU A 39 -11.28 15.84 5.85
N CYS A 40 -10.20 15.05 5.81
CA CYS A 40 -8.84 15.56 5.65
C CYS A 40 -8.58 16.15 4.25
N SER A 41 -9.35 15.72 3.24
CA SER A 41 -9.27 16.27 1.88
C SER A 41 -10.30 17.37 1.61
N HIS A 42 -11.09 17.79 2.61
CA HIS A 42 -12.20 18.73 2.43
C HIS A 42 -13.19 18.32 1.31
N GLY A 43 -13.46 17.02 1.19
CA GLY A 43 -14.40 16.43 0.24
C GLY A 43 -13.83 16.27 -1.19
N VAL A 44 -12.53 16.53 -1.40
CA VAL A 44 -11.88 16.38 -2.71
C VAL A 44 -11.61 14.91 -3.04
N ALA A 45 -11.33 14.10 -2.02
CA ALA A 45 -11.10 12.66 -2.17
C ALA A 45 -12.17 11.85 -1.43
N THR A 46 -12.59 10.75 -2.03
CA THR A 46 -13.49 9.77 -1.42
C THR A 46 -12.88 8.39 -1.53
N PHE A 47 -13.15 7.54 -0.53
CA PHE A 47 -12.62 6.19 -0.48
C PHE A 47 -13.76 5.19 -0.28
N ASN A 48 -14.27 4.66 -1.38
CA ASN A 48 -15.36 3.69 -1.37
C ASN A 48 -15.24 2.73 -2.55
N ARG A 49 -16.14 1.74 -2.64
CA ARG A 49 -16.10 0.71 -3.70
C ARG A 49 -16.25 1.23 -5.13
N SER A 50 -16.72 2.47 -5.32
CA SER A 50 -16.82 3.10 -6.65
C SER A 50 -15.54 3.83 -7.07
N THR A 51 -14.68 4.22 -6.12
CA THR A 51 -13.42 4.93 -6.38
C THR A 51 -12.17 4.13 -6.05
N SER A 52 -12.33 3.01 -5.34
CA SER A 52 -11.24 2.16 -4.85
C SER A 52 -11.47 0.71 -5.24
N LEU A 53 -10.38 0.00 -5.54
CA LEU A 53 -10.40 -1.41 -5.89
C LEU A 53 -9.51 -2.21 -4.93
N VAL A 54 -10.07 -3.27 -4.35
CA VAL A 54 -9.29 -4.33 -3.72
C VAL A 54 -9.27 -5.51 -4.70
N VAL A 55 -8.06 -6.00 -4.96
CA VAL A 55 -7.82 -7.13 -5.88
C VAL A 55 -7.45 -8.37 -5.08
N GLU A 56 -7.61 -9.53 -5.71
CA GLU A 56 -7.14 -10.80 -5.16
C GLU A 56 -5.62 -10.80 -4.93
N ALA A 57 -5.15 -11.80 -4.18
CA ALA A 57 -3.72 -11.98 -3.96
C ALA A 57 -2.98 -12.25 -5.27
N VAL A 58 -1.87 -11.55 -5.46
CA VAL A 58 -0.99 -11.68 -6.62
C VAL A 58 0.34 -12.25 -6.18
N GLU A 59 0.79 -13.30 -6.86
CA GLU A 59 2.06 -13.93 -6.57
C GLU A 59 3.20 -13.32 -7.40
N ILE A 60 4.28 -12.95 -6.71
CA ILE A 60 5.57 -12.64 -7.30
C ILE A 60 6.65 -13.57 -6.74
N GLY A 61 7.70 -13.80 -7.54
CA GLY A 61 8.83 -14.66 -7.16
C GLY A 61 9.68 -14.12 -6.01
N CYS A 62 10.70 -14.87 -5.62
CA CYS A 62 11.65 -14.45 -4.59
C CYS A 62 12.67 -13.42 -5.10
N ASP A 63 12.89 -13.35 -6.41
CA ASP A 63 13.82 -12.43 -7.03
C ASP A 63 13.26 -12.05 -8.41
N GLY A 64 13.65 -10.89 -8.91
CA GLY A 64 13.25 -10.47 -10.24
C GLY A 64 13.96 -9.21 -10.71
N TRP A 65 13.51 -8.73 -11.85
CA TRP A 65 14.02 -7.51 -12.46
C TRP A 65 12.85 -6.63 -12.86
N SER A 66 12.97 -5.34 -12.57
CA SER A 66 12.01 -4.33 -12.94
C SER A 66 12.66 -3.26 -13.81
N PRO A 67 12.03 -2.84 -14.92
CA PRO A 67 12.58 -1.82 -15.83
C PRO A 67 13.07 -0.54 -15.17
N ASN A 68 12.38 -0.07 -14.13
CA ASN A 68 12.66 1.22 -13.51
C ASN A 68 13.58 1.14 -12.28
N PHE A 69 13.65 -0.02 -11.63
CA PHE A 69 14.36 -0.18 -10.35
C PHE A 69 15.53 -1.17 -10.41
N GLY A 70 15.62 -1.99 -11.45
CA GLY A 70 16.66 -2.99 -11.62
C GLY A 70 16.34 -4.31 -10.91
N ASN A 71 17.38 -5.04 -10.50
CA ASN A 71 17.21 -6.33 -9.81
C ASN A 71 16.73 -6.12 -8.38
N TRP A 72 15.67 -6.80 -8.01
CA TRP A 72 15.14 -6.84 -6.65
C TRP A 72 15.17 -8.26 -6.11
N SER A 73 15.30 -8.38 -4.79
CA SER A 73 15.18 -9.63 -4.05
C SER A 73 14.18 -9.48 -2.92
N ALA A 74 13.45 -10.54 -2.65
CA ALA A 74 12.57 -10.67 -1.52
C ALA A 74 13.38 -10.90 -0.22
N ASN A 75 14.63 -11.36 -0.30
CA ASN A 75 15.46 -11.64 0.88
C ASN A 75 16.25 -10.41 1.37
N THR A 76 16.09 -9.26 0.72
CA THR A 76 16.75 -8.01 1.08
C THR A 76 15.76 -6.87 1.17
N CYS A 77 16.17 -5.82 1.86
CA CYS A 77 15.30 -4.72 2.27
C CYS A 77 15.85 -3.38 1.77
N THR A 78 16.20 -3.32 0.49
CA THR A 78 16.68 -2.10 -0.14
C THR A 78 15.52 -1.33 -0.74
N TYR A 79 15.73 -0.03 -0.98
CA TYR A 79 14.79 0.77 -1.76
C TYR A 79 14.42 0.07 -3.08
N THR A 80 15.42 -0.43 -3.80
CA THR A 80 15.21 -1.19 -5.04
C THR A 80 14.28 -2.38 -4.86
N ASP A 81 14.36 -3.09 -3.74
CA ASP A 81 13.52 -4.25 -3.47
C ASP A 81 12.05 -3.86 -3.35
N TYR A 82 11.74 -2.88 -2.49
CA TYR A 82 10.37 -2.43 -2.26
C TYR A 82 9.68 -1.94 -3.54
N PHE A 83 10.37 -1.07 -4.29
CA PHE A 83 9.82 -0.52 -5.52
C PHE A 83 9.78 -1.58 -6.64
N GLY A 84 10.76 -2.49 -6.66
CA GLY A 84 10.77 -3.65 -7.55
C GLY A 84 9.58 -4.57 -7.33
N TRP A 85 9.24 -4.89 -6.07
CA TRP A 85 8.04 -5.66 -5.72
C TRP A 85 6.76 -4.95 -6.17
N ALA A 86 6.69 -3.63 -5.98
CA ALA A 86 5.53 -2.85 -6.40
C ALA A 86 5.33 -2.82 -7.93
N GLU A 87 6.43 -2.74 -8.69
CA GLU A 87 6.40 -2.91 -10.15
C GLU A 87 5.92 -4.30 -10.52
N ALA A 88 6.54 -5.34 -9.95
CA ALA A 88 6.25 -6.73 -10.29
C ALA A 88 4.80 -7.09 -10.02
N VAL A 89 4.24 -6.65 -8.87
CA VAL A 89 2.82 -6.84 -8.55
C VAL A 89 1.92 -6.09 -9.54
N SER A 90 2.29 -4.86 -9.92
CA SER A 90 1.52 -4.09 -10.91
C SER A 90 1.52 -4.76 -12.29
N ASP A 91 2.68 -5.26 -12.73
CA ASP A 91 2.83 -5.95 -14.00
C ASP A 91 2.01 -7.25 -14.05
N GLN A 92 1.97 -8.00 -12.95
CA GLN A 92 1.14 -9.19 -12.85
C GLN A 92 -0.36 -8.87 -12.90
N LEU A 93 -0.82 -7.80 -12.25
CA LEU A 93 -2.21 -7.35 -12.34
C LEU A 93 -2.58 -6.93 -13.76
N VAL A 94 -1.70 -6.20 -14.45
CA VAL A 94 -1.90 -5.81 -15.85
C VAL A 94 -1.92 -7.05 -16.76
N ALA A 95 -1.05 -8.03 -16.53
CA ALA A 95 -1.06 -9.30 -17.25
C ALA A 95 -2.36 -10.09 -17.03
N GLN A 96 -3.03 -9.90 -15.90
CA GLN A 96 -4.37 -10.45 -15.60
C GLN A 96 -5.52 -9.62 -16.20
N GLY A 97 -5.23 -8.54 -16.93
CA GLY A 97 -6.23 -7.70 -17.58
C GLY A 97 -6.87 -6.63 -16.68
N ILE A 98 -6.27 -6.35 -15.52
CA ILE A 98 -6.76 -5.29 -14.63
C ILE A 98 -6.18 -3.96 -15.10
N ASP A 99 -7.05 -3.02 -15.48
CA ASP A 99 -6.66 -1.66 -15.82
C ASP A 99 -6.31 -0.87 -14.56
N LEU A 100 -5.03 -0.58 -14.37
CA LEU A 100 -4.53 0.19 -13.24
C LEU A 100 -4.47 1.70 -13.51
N SER A 101 -4.80 2.16 -14.72
CA SER A 101 -4.73 3.58 -15.10
C SER A 101 -5.64 4.51 -14.28
N PRO A 102 -6.83 4.08 -13.80
CA PRO A 102 -7.67 4.93 -12.95
C PRO A 102 -7.16 5.07 -11.52
N TYR A 103 -6.26 4.18 -11.07
CA TYR A 103 -5.82 4.08 -9.68
C TYR A 103 -4.44 4.70 -9.47
N GLN A 104 -4.44 6.00 -9.14
CA GLN A 104 -3.22 6.79 -8.92
C GLN A 104 -2.48 6.44 -7.62
N HIS A 105 -3.18 5.88 -6.64
CA HIS A 105 -2.58 5.47 -5.37
C HIS A 105 -2.73 3.96 -5.21
N ARG A 106 -1.64 3.29 -4.80
CA ARG A 106 -1.59 1.83 -4.71
C ARG A 106 -0.92 1.42 -3.41
N ALA A 107 -1.67 0.70 -2.58
CA ALA A 107 -1.16 0.07 -1.38
C ALA A 107 -0.94 -1.43 -1.62
N ILE A 108 0.18 -1.95 -1.15
CA ILE A 108 0.51 -3.36 -1.21
C ILE A 108 0.54 -3.90 0.22
N ILE A 109 -0.36 -4.85 0.47
CA ILE A 109 -0.42 -5.58 1.73
C ILE A 109 0.54 -6.74 1.62
N MET A 110 1.58 -6.69 2.44
CA MET A 110 2.65 -7.67 2.49
C MET A 110 2.27 -8.87 3.37
N PRO A 111 2.95 -10.01 3.20
CA PRO A 111 2.81 -11.14 4.11
C PRO A 111 3.14 -10.74 5.56
N PRO A 112 2.52 -11.36 6.57
CA PRO A 112 2.87 -11.09 7.96
C PRO A 112 4.33 -11.45 8.22
N ARG A 113 4.90 -10.83 9.27
CA ARG A 113 6.25 -11.12 9.76
C ARG A 113 7.32 -10.97 8.67
N THR A 114 7.23 -9.91 7.87
CA THR A 114 8.23 -9.60 6.83
C THR A 114 9.65 -9.52 7.38
N TYR A 115 9.82 -9.00 8.61
CA TYR A 115 11.13 -8.94 9.27
C TYR A 115 11.87 -10.28 9.37
N ASP A 116 11.15 -11.40 9.51
CA ASP A 116 11.76 -12.72 9.74
C ASP A 116 12.57 -13.20 8.54
N TRP A 117 12.25 -12.72 7.33
CA TRP A 117 12.83 -13.24 6.09
C TRP A 117 13.48 -12.17 5.22
N ILE A 118 13.02 -10.92 5.29
CA ILE A 118 13.66 -9.79 4.60
C ILE A 118 14.81 -9.19 5.44
N GLY A 119 14.81 -9.47 6.75
CA GLY A 119 15.81 -9.03 7.71
C GLY A 119 15.34 -7.87 8.61
N PRO A 120 16.07 -7.60 9.70
CA PRO A 120 15.66 -6.68 10.77
C PRO A 120 15.56 -5.21 10.35
N GLN A 121 16.12 -4.85 9.20
CA GLN A 121 16.07 -3.50 8.65
C GLN A 121 14.71 -3.16 8.00
N CYS A 122 13.85 -4.16 7.81
CA CYS A 122 12.46 -3.99 7.34
C CYS A 122 11.53 -3.92 8.55
N THR A 123 10.88 -2.77 8.77
CA THR A 123 9.82 -2.66 9.79
C THR A 123 8.54 -3.34 9.30
N ASP A 124 7.80 -3.91 10.24
CA ASP A 124 6.89 -5.04 10.02
C ASP A 124 5.56 -4.82 9.29
N TRP A 125 5.31 -3.65 8.73
CA TRP A 125 3.93 -3.22 8.52
C TRP A 125 3.70 -2.61 7.14
N GLY A 126 3.90 -3.42 6.10
CA GLY A 126 3.38 -3.15 4.75
C GLY A 126 4.16 -2.13 3.92
N LEU A 127 3.75 -1.98 2.66
CA LEU A 127 4.30 -1.00 1.73
C LEU A 127 3.17 -0.19 1.10
N GLY A 128 3.08 1.09 1.45
CA GLY A 128 2.25 2.07 0.75
C GLY A 128 3.06 2.79 -0.33
N THR A 129 2.60 2.78 -1.58
CA THR A 129 3.17 3.67 -2.62
C THR A 129 2.17 4.79 -2.91
N VAL A 130 2.60 6.04 -2.73
CA VAL A 130 1.78 7.22 -3.02
C VAL A 130 2.16 7.75 -4.40
N GLY A 131 1.22 7.62 -5.34
CA GLY A 131 1.34 8.13 -6.70
C GLY A 131 1.49 7.00 -7.72
N PRO A 132 1.36 7.29 -9.02
CA PRO A 132 1.84 6.35 -10.01
C PRO A 132 3.33 6.17 -9.69
N ALA A 133 3.75 4.97 -9.29
CA ALA A 133 5.17 4.66 -9.09
C ALA A 133 5.99 4.97 -10.36
N TYR A 134 5.31 5.21 -11.49
CA TYR A 134 5.84 5.62 -12.77
C TYR A 134 5.06 6.82 -13.32
N VAL A 135 5.70 7.98 -13.36
CA VAL A 135 5.42 8.93 -14.45
C VAL A 135 6.00 8.24 -15.69
N GLY A 136 5.15 7.71 -16.57
CA GLY A 136 5.61 7.08 -17.80
C GLY A 136 6.47 8.07 -18.59
N ALA A 137 7.47 7.58 -19.35
CA ALA A 137 8.41 8.42 -20.10
C ALA A 137 7.77 9.44 -21.09
N ALA A 138 6.46 9.33 -21.35
CA ALA A 138 5.69 10.25 -22.19
C ALA A 138 5.18 11.49 -21.45
N GLU A 139 5.12 11.48 -20.12
CA GLU A 139 4.78 12.65 -19.30
C GLU A 139 6.08 13.22 -18.74
N GLY A 140 6.49 14.38 -19.26
CA GLY A 140 7.76 15.01 -18.96
C GLY A 140 8.08 15.03 -17.46
N VAL A 141 9.33 14.69 -17.15
CA VAL A 141 9.89 14.60 -15.80
C VAL A 141 9.66 15.89 -15.02
N HIS A 142 8.55 15.95 -14.30
CA HIS A 142 8.41 16.70 -13.07
C HIS A 142 8.29 15.69 -11.94
N ALA A 143 9.39 15.00 -11.64
CA ALA A 143 9.60 14.46 -10.31
C ALA A 143 9.54 15.65 -9.33
N ARG A 144 8.33 15.96 -8.83
CA ARG A 144 8.20 16.85 -7.68
C ARG A 144 8.93 16.14 -6.53
N PRO A 145 9.80 16.86 -5.79
CA PRO A 145 10.67 16.24 -4.81
C PRO A 145 9.84 15.41 -3.84
N SER A 146 10.33 14.19 -3.59
CA SER A 146 9.88 13.28 -2.55
C SER A 146 9.47 14.07 -1.30
N LEU A 147 8.19 13.99 -0.93
CA LEU A 147 7.75 14.46 0.37
C LEU A 147 8.26 13.45 1.40
N VAL A 148 9.42 13.75 1.99
CA VAL A 148 9.89 13.10 3.21
C VAL A 148 9.05 13.66 4.36
N GLY A 149 7.90 13.05 4.63
CA GLY A 149 7.12 13.31 5.83
C GLY A 149 7.73 12.57 7.03
N SER A 150 7.73 13.18 8.22
CA SER A 150 8.11 12.47 9.45
C SER A 150 6.98 11.54 9.88
N THR A 151 7.30 10.26 10.09
CA THR A 151 6.36 9.25 10.59
C THR A 151 6.12 9.40 12.09
N SER A 152 4.87 9.54 12.52
CA SER A 152 4.46 9.31 13.92
C SER A 152 3.64 8.02 14.03
N SER A 153 4.05 7.11 14.92
CA SER A 153 3.36 5.84 15.18
C SER A 153 2.32 5.98 16.30
N LYS A 154 1.19 5.31 16.13
CA LYS A 154 0.03 5.21 17.03
C LYS A 154 -0.73 3.90 16.75
N THR A 155 -0.56 2.93 17.64
CA THR A 155 -1.13 1.58 17.55
C THR A 155 -2.66 1.57 17.50
N ILE A 156 -3.26 0.85 16.55
CA ILE A 156 -4.69 0.49 16.55
C ILE A 156 -4.81 -0.95 17.05
N THR A 157 -5.65 -1.17 18.07
CA THR A 157 -6.00 -2.50 18.59
C THR A 157 -7.32 -2.98 17.98
N ASN A 158 -7.35 -4.23 17.50
CA ASN A 158 -8.58 -4.93 17.12
C ASN A 158 -9.47 -5.22 18.34
N VAL A 159 -10.77 -5.40 18.08
CA VAL A 159 -11.84 -5.62 19.07
C VAL A 159 -11.70 -6.96 19.81
N ASP A 160 -10.93 -7.90 19.26
CA ASP A 160 -10.76 -9.26 19.79
C ASP A 160 -9.52 -9.47 20.69
N GLY A 161 -8.76 -8.41 20.98
CA GLY A 161 -7.59 -8.50 21.86
C GLY A 161 -6.33 -9.11 21.20
N ASP A 162 -6.44 -9.62 19.97
CA ASP A 162 -5.28 -9.89 19.12
C ASP A 162 -4.73 -8.57 18.57
N GLN A 163 -3.42 -8.37 18.73
CA GLN A 163 -2.72 -7.19 18.25
C GLN A 163 -2.52 -7.26 16.73
N GLY A 164 -3.61 -7.06 15.97
CA GLY A 164 -3.55 -6.71 14.55
C GLY A 164 -3.41 -5.21 14.39
N ALA A 165 -2.18 -4.71 14.28
CA ALA A 165 -1.91 -3.28 14.10
C ALA A 165 -2.04 -2.90 12.62
N LEU A 166 -3.17 -2.29 12.25
CA LEU A 166 -3.23 -1.47 11.04
C LEU A 166 -2.65 -0.11 11.38
N GLN A 167 -1.43 0.15 10.92
CA GLN A 167 -0.80 1.46 11.04
C GLN A 167 -0.12 1.82 9.73
N GLU A 168 -0.87 2.47 8.84
CA GLU A 168 -0.39 3.64 8.11
C GLU A 168 -1.60 4.40 7.55
N VAL A 169 -2.09 5.36 8.32
CA VAL A 169 -2.68 6.55 7.72
C VAL A 169 -1.60 7.59 7.86
N VAL A 170 -0.95 7.93 6.76
CA VAL A 170 0.00 9.05 6.71
C VAL A 170 -0.75 10.29 7.17
N ASP A 171 -0.40 10.79 8.36
CA ASP A 171 -0.92 12.06 8.86
C ASP A 171 -0.38 13.18 7.97
N TRP A 172 -1.25 13.72 7.12
CA TRP A 172 -0.95 14.84 6.22
C TRP A 172 -1.22 16.20 6.88
N SER A 173 -1.11 16.33 8.20
CA SER A 173 -1.14 17.63 8.87
C SER A 173 0.20 18.37 8.76
N GLY A 174 0.53 18.90 7.57
CA GLY A 174 1.67 19.82 7.49
C GLY A 174 2.16 20.30 6.14
N GLY A 175 1.69 19.75 5.02
CA GLY A 175 2.10 20.23 3.69
C GLY A 175 1.34 21.50 3.29
N GLN A 176 1.82 22.68 3.68
CA GLN A 176 1.36 23.93 3.06
C GLN A 176 1.73 23.92 1.57
N PHE A 177 0.71 23.87 0.71
CA PHE A 177 0.86 24.15 -0.71
C PHE A 177 1.03 25.67 -0.88
N ALA A 178 2.22 26.10 -1.32
CA ALA A 178 2.45 27.40 -1.91
C ALA A 178 2.73 27.22 -3.41
#